data_AF-A0A957UTU9-F1
#
_entry.id   AF-A0A957UTU9-F1
#
_cell.length_a   1.000
_cell.length_b   1.000
_cell.length_c   1.000
_cell.angle_alpha   90.00
_cell.angle_beta   90.00
_cell.angle_gamma   90.00
#
_symmetry.space_group_name_H-M   'P 1'
#
loop_
_entity.id
_entity.type
_entity.pdbx_description
1 polymer ?
#
loop_
_entity_poly.entity_id
_entity_poly.type
_entity_poly.pdbx_seq_one_letter_code
_entity_poly.pdbx_strand_id
1 'polypeptide(L)'
;MHTIHSLVETLKQHPQVAGLLEYGSAHYADNFDAGDYDLFVIHNEIQTEVESLHFYVDTAFGHVPVDLNLRSLRYLASQNSLTGFESALLDGRIIYDRGGVVAQQLEQLRAEAPSQYTEHDIAFTRHGHRHVLDKIRGRLQSDALLCRLLLNANIHWLINSYFGVRGLSYPGEKHALAYLAQHEPEIYALIDEFYNLPVE
;
A
#
# COMPACT_ATOMS: atom_id res chain seq x y z
N MET A 1 -0.29 21.38 22.02
CA MET A 1 -1.09 20.63 21.03
C MET A 1 -0.13 19.75 20.28
N HIS A 2 -0.30 18.44 20.34
CA HIS A 2 0.54 17.50 19.61
C HIS A 2 0.03 17.45 18.17
N THR A 3 0.71 18.07 17.22
CA THR A 3 0.41 17.95 15.79
C THR A 3 1.19 16.80 15.17
N ILE A 4 0.79 16.32 13.98
CA ILE A 4 1.56 15.34 13.20
C ILE A 4 3.01 15.82 12.99
N HIS A 5 3.18 17.11 12.68
CA HIS A 5 4.50 17.72 12.62
C HIS A 5 5.29 17.58 13.93
N SER A 6 4.67 17.85 15.09
CA SER A 6 5.36 17.72 16.38
C SER A 6 5.72 16.27 16.72
N LEU A 7 4.90 15.29 16.31
CA LEU A 7 5.19 13.87 16.44
C LEU A 7 6.46 13.51 15.64
N VAL A 8 6.49 13.90 14.36
CA VAL A 8 7.64 13.64 13.47
C VAL A 8 8.92 14.29 14.02
N GLU A 9 8.86 15.56 14.42
CA GLU A 9 10.03 16.25 14.99
C GLU A 9 10.52 15.61 16.30
N THR A 10 9.60 15.11 17.12
CA THR A 10 9.97 14.37 18.35
C THR A 10 10.67 13.05 18.01
N LEU A 11 10.17 12.31 17.02
CA LEU A 11 10.77 11.05 16.57
C LEU A 11 12.17 11.25 15.97
N LYS A 12 12.37 12.31 15.17
CA LYS A 12 13.70 12.65 14.59
C LYS A 12 14.78 12.84 15.66
N GLN A 13 14.40 13.36 16.83
CA GLN A 13 15.31 13.61 17.95
C GLN A 13 15.63 12.35 18.76
N HIS A 14 14.86 11.26 18.61
CA HIS A 14 15.05 10.06 19.39
C HIS A 14 16.36 9.34 18.99
N PRO A 15 17.26 8.99 19.94
CA PRO A 15 18.58 8.47 19.62
C PRO A 15 18.54 7.10 18.94
N GLN A 16 17.47 6.32 19.12
CA GLN A 16 17.32 5.02 18.46
C GLN A 16 16.72 5.11 17.06
N VAL A 17 16.19 6.25 16.63
CA VAL A 17 15.59 6.39 15.30
C VAL A 17 16.70 6.62 14.28
N ALA A 18 16.84 5.66 13.36
CA ALA A 18 17.73 5.71 12.21
C ALA A 18 17.08 6.42 11.03
N GLY A 19 15.76 6.27 10.85
CA GLY A 19 15.05 6.98 9.79
C GLY A 19 13.54 6.94 9.96
N LEU A 20 12.86 7.77 9.18
CA LEU A 20 11.41 7.88 9.11
C LEU A 20 10.99 7.85 7.65
N LEU A 21 10.01 7.02 7.31
CA LEU A 21 9.42 6.98 5.99
C LEU A 21 7.92 7.10 6.06
N GLU A 22 7.36 8.00 5.28
CA GLU A 22 5.93 8.04 5.05
C GLU A 22 5.58 7.07 3.93
N TYR A 23 4.46 6.39 4.09
CA TYR A 23 3.83 5.67 2.99
C TYR A 23 2.39 6.18 2.82
N GLY A 24 1.69 5.70 1.81
CA GLY A 24 0.38 6.26 1.46
C GLY A 24 0.47 7.65 0.84
N SER A 25 -0.60 8.44 0.98
CA SER A 25 -0.78 9.69 0.21
C SER A 25 -0.48 10.97 0.98
N ALA A 26 -0.47 10.93 2.31
CA ALA A 26 -0.31 12.10 3.16
C ALA A 26 1.17 12.47 3.39
N HIS A 27 1.44 13.74 3.65
CA HIS A 27 2.71 14.26 4.15
C HIS A 27 2.52 14.88 5.53
N TYR A 28 3.52 14.78 6.41
CA TYR A 28 3.44 15.26 7.79
C TYR A 28 3.22 16.78 7.91
N ALA A 29 3.50 17.52 6.84
CA ALA A 29 3.28 18.97 6.75
C ALA A 29 1.96 19.35 6.06
N ASP A 30 1.14 18.37 5.67
CA ASP A 30 -0.18 18.63 5.10
C ASP A 30 -1.16 19.16 6.16
N ASN A 31 -2.21 19.81 5.67
CA ASN A 31 -3.36 20.14 6.48
C ASN A 31 -4.32 18.95 6.46
N PHE A 32 -4.24 18.11 7.49
CA PHE A 32 -5.10 16.93 7.63
C PHE A 32 -6.55 17.34 7.93
N ASP A 33 -7.36 17.44 6.88
CA ASP A 33 -8.82 17.63 6.93
C ASP A 33 -9.59 16.30 6.82
N ALA A 34 -8.96 15.26 6.28
CA ALA A 34 -9.41 13.88 6.24
C ALA A 34 -8.21 12.91 6.05
N GLY A 35 -8.45 11.61 6.26
CA GLY A 35 -7.47 10.54 6.05
C GLY A 35 -6.65 10.18 7.29
N ASP A 36 -5.75 9.23 7.11
CA ASP A 36 -4.76 8.74 8.06
C ASP A 36 -3.34 9.23 7.74
N TYR A 37 -2.45 9.08 8.71
CA TYR A 37 -1.03 9.32 8.55
C TYR A 37 -0.24 8.03 8.78
N ASP A 38 0.37 7.56 7.72
CA ASP A 38 1.08 6.29 7.61
C ASP A 38 2.60 6.50 7.74
N LEU A 39 3.23 5.87 8.73
CA LEU A 39 4.63 6.10 9.06
C LEU A 39 5.38 4.81 9.39
N PHE A 40 6.50 4.56 8.72
CA PHE A 40 7.54 3.66 9.21
C PHE A 40 8.55 4.43 10.06
N VAL A 41 8.85 3.91 11.25
CA VAL A 41 9.96 4.34 12.08
C VAL A 41 11.04 3.24 12.05
N ILE A 42 12.17 3.57 11.45
CA ILE A 42 13.32 2.67 11.36
C ILE A 42 14.22 2.93 12.55
N HIS A 43 14.36 1.92 13.41
CA HIS A 43 15.24 1.94 14.56
C HIS A 43 16.61 1.35 14.24
N ASN A 44 17.64 1.80 14.96
CA ASN A 44 18.93 1.10 14.97
C ASN A 44 18.73 -0.34 15.47
N GLU A 45 18.08 -0.47 16.63
CA GLU A 45 17.68 -1.74 17.24
C GLU A 45 16.29 -1.60 17.85
N ILE A 46 15.47 -2.64 17.69
CA ILE A 46 14.17 -2.74 18.36
C ILE A 46 14.33 -3.64 19.58
N GLN A 47 13.96 -3.12 20.76
CA GLN A 47 14.00 -3.83 22.04
C GLN A 47 12.62 -4.36 22.48
N THR A 48 11.63 -4.30 21.59
CA THR A 48 10.24 -4.67 21.87
C THR A 48 9.71 -5.62 20.79
N GLU A 49 8.69 -6.40 21.11
CA GLU A 49 7.97 -7.23 20.13
C GLU A 49 6.87 -6.44 19.41
N VAL A 50 6.71 -5.15 19.74
CA VAL A 50 5.73 -4.28 19.08
C VAL A 50 6.21 -3.94 17.67
N GLU A 51 5.42 -4.36 16.67
CA GLU A 51 5.69 -4.11 15.25
C GLU A 51 4.90 -2.92 14.69
N SER A 52 3.78 -2.56 15.31
CA SER A 52 2.95 -1.42 14.92
C SER A 52 2.21 -0.79 16.10
N LEU A 53 1.85 0.48 15.96
CA LEU A 53 1.09 1.29 16.91
C LEU A 53 0.05 2.10 16.16
N HIS A 54 -1.22 1.93 16.53
CA HIS A 54 -2.32 2.71 15.96
C HIS A 54 -2.88 3.65 17.02
N PHE A 55 -2.90 4.94 16.75
CA PHE A 55 -3.36 5.96 17.70
C PHE A 55 -3.89 7.20 16.97
N TYR A 56 -4.34 8.20 17.74
CA TYR A 56 -4.83 9.46 17.19
C TYR A 56 -3.96 10.63 17.62
N VAL A 57 -3.80 11.61 16.74
CA VAL A 57 -3.12 12.87 17.01
C VAL A 57 -4.10 14.03 16.84
N ASP A 58 -4.12 14.94 17.80
CA ASP A 58 -5.01 16.09 17.80
C ASP A 58 -4.55 17.16 16.79
N THR A 59 -5.47 17.63 15.96
CA THR A 59 -5.23 18.71 15.01
C THR A 59 -6.27 19.82 15.16
N ALA A 60 -6.09 20.90 14.41
CA ALA A 60 -7.07 21.99 14.35
C ALA A 60 -8.42 21.55 13.75
N PHE A 61 -8.44 20.45 12.98
CA PHE A 61 -9.61 19.98 12.24
C PHE A 61 -10.24 18.71 12.84
N GLY A 62 -9.66 18.16 13.90
CA GLY A 62 -10.14 16.94 14.55
C GLY A 62 -8.99 16.01 14.95
N HIS A 63 -9.28 14.72 15.03
CA HIS A 63 -8.30 13.69 15.35
C HIS A 63 -7.84 12.99 14.07
N VAL A 64 -6.54 12.92 13.85
CA VAL A 64 -5.95 12.19 12.72
C VAL A 64 -5.51 10.81 13.19
N PRO A 65 -6.05 9.73 12.63
CA PRO A 65 -5.53 8.39 12.87
C PRO A 65 -4.11 8.27 12.32
N VAL A 66 -3.23 7.65 13.10
CA VAL A 66 -1.84 7.38 12.75
C VAL A 66 -1.60 5.88 12.78
N ASP A 67 -1.10 5.33 11.69
CA ASP A 67 -0.55 3.97 11.63
C ASP A 67 0.98 4.05 11.63
N LEU A 68 1.59 3.67 12.75
CA LEU A 68 3.03 3.74 12.95
C LEU A 68 3.60 2.34 13.00
N ASN A 69 4.40 1.99 11.99
CA ASN A 69 5.06 0.70 11.86
C ASN A 69 6.53 0.78 12.27
N LEU A 70 6.95 -0.13 13.14
CA LEU A 70 8.32 -0.20 13.67
C LEU A 70 9.11 -1.25 12.91
N ARG A 71 10.26 -0.87 12.35
CA ARG A 71 11.23 -1.82 11.77
C ARG A 71 12.64 -1.47 12.25
N SER A 72 13.56 -2.42 12.20
CA SER A 72 14.97 -2.19 12.55
C SER A 72 15.86 -2.19 11.32
N LEU A 73 17.04 -1.55 11.39
CA LEU A 73 18.07 -1.68 10.35
C LEU A 73 18.49 -3.14 10.16
N ARG A 74 18.49 -3.94 11.22
CA ARG A 74 18.73 -5.39 11.14
C ARG A 74 17.65 -6.10 10.35
N TYR A 75 16.39 -5.74 10.56
CA TYR A 75 15.27 -6.30 9.81
C TYR A 75 15.44 -6.01 8.32
N LEU A 76 15.69 -4.75 7.94
CA LEU A 76 15.89 -4.37 6.55
C LEU A 76 17.08 -5.11 5.92
N ALA A 77 18.21 -5.20 6.63
CA ALA A 77 19.40 -5.91 6.16
C ALA A 77 19.21 -7.43 6.03
N SER A 78 18.22 -8.02 6.69
CA SER A 78 17.95 -9.46 6.60
C SER A 78 16.94 -9.82 5.51
N GLN A 79 16.31 -8.84 4.85
CA GLN A 79 15.37 -9.12 3.78
C GLN A 79 16.12 -9.30 2.46
N ASN A 80 15.74 -10.33 1.71
CA ASN A 80 16.15 -10.48 0.30
C ASN A 80 15.14 -9.81 -0.65
N SER A 81 13.91 -9.61 -0.19
CA SER A 81 12.82 -8.96 -0.92
C SER A 81 11.76 -8.53 0.08
N LEU A 82 11.12 -7.39 -0.16
CA LEU A 82 9.93 -6.97 0.59
C LEU A 82 8.68 -7.38 -0.18
N THR A 83 7.75 -8.07 0.48
CA THR A 83 6.49 -8.54 -0.11
C THR A 83 5.32 -8.08 0.76
N GLY A 84 4.11 -8.07 0.20
CA GLY A 84 2.92 -7.65 0.95
C GLY A 84 3.02 -6.20 1.43
N PHE A 85 2.68 -5.94 2.69
CA PHE A 85 2.66 -4.61 3.29
C PHE A 85 4.04 -3.94 3.30
N GLU A 86 5.08 -4.73 3.52
CA GLU A 86 6.47 -4.30 3.61
C GLU A 86 6.97 -3.67 2.31
N SER A 87 6.36 -3.99 1.16
CA SER A 87 6.68 -3.35 -0.12
C SER A 87 6.47 -1.82 -0.08
N ALA A 88 5.61 -1.33 0.81
CA ALA A 88 5.40 0.11 1.05
C ALA A 88 6.68 0.83 1.51
N LEU A 89 7.67 0.12 2.09
CA LEU A 89 8.98 0.70 2.39
C LEU A 89 9.77 1.08 1.12
N LEU A 90 9.59 0.36 0.01
CA LEU A 90 10.31 0.60 -1.23
C LEU A 90 9.79 1.86 -1.94
N ASP A 91 8.50 2.12 -1.87
CA ASP A 91 7.86 3.30 -2.47
C ASP A 91 7.73 4.48 -1.48
N GLY A 92 8.00 4.23 -0.20
CA GLY A 92 7.88 5.21 0.87
C GLY A 92 8.83 6.40 0.71
N ARG A 93 8.34 7.57 1.11
CA ARG A 93 9.10 8.82 1.11
C ARG A 93 9.90 8.93 2.40
N ILE A 94 11.23 8.90 2.28
CA ILE A 94 12.14 9.16 3.40
C ILE A 94 12.02 10.64 3.82
N ILE A 95 11.52 10.90 5.03
CA ILE A 95 11.43 12.25 5.62
C ILE A 95 12.54 12.51 6.66
N TYR A 96 13.25 11.47 7.05
CA TYR A 96 14.43 11.54 7.93
C TYR A 96 15.32 10.32 7.69
N ASP A 97 16.63 10.53 7.58
CA ASP A 97 17.62 9.46 7.49
C ASP A 97 18.92 9.88 8.17
N ARG A 98 19.20 9.27 9.31
CA ARG A 98 20.39 9.54 10.10
C ARG A 98 21.59 8.86 9.45
N GLY A 99 22.37 9.66 8.72
CA GLY A 99 23.61 9.20 8.11
C GLY A 99 23.42 8.45 6.78
N GLY A 100 22.21 8.47 6.20
CA GLY A 100 21.93 7.88 4.88
C GLY A 100 21.77 6.37 4.88
N VAL A 101 21.71 5.74 6.06
CA VAL A 101 21.73 4.28 6.20
C VAL A 101 20.44 3.63 5.72
N VAL A 102 19.30 4.32 5.88
CA VAL A 102 18.00 3.79 5.46
C VAL A 102 17.88 3.85 3.93
N ALA A 103 18.26 4.97 3.33
CA ALA A 103 18.30 5.12 1.88
C ALA A 103 19.19 4.07 1.22
N GLN A 104 20.39 3.84 1.77
CA GLN A 104 21.32 2.82 1.27
C GLN A 104 20.71 1.41 1.29
N GLN A 105 20.09 1.01 2.41
CA GLN A 105 19.47 -0.32 2.53
C GLN A 105 18.30 -0.49 1.57
N LEU A 106 17.45 0.53 1.43
CA LEU A 106 16.32 0.47 0.51
C LEU A 106 16.76 0.46 -0.95
N GLU A 107 17.83 1.16 -1.31
CA GLU A 107 18.42 1.08 -2.65
C GLU A 107 18.90 -0.34 -2.98
N GLN A 108 19.56 -1.01 -2.03
CA GLN A 108 19.96 -2.40 -2.20
C GLN A 108 18.73 -3.32 -2.39
N LEU A 109 17.71 -3.18 -1.55
CA LEU A 109 16.48 -3.97 -1.66
C LEU A 109 15.74 -3.72 -2.98
N ARG A 110 15.74 -2.48 -3.49
CA ARG A 110 15.17 -2.16 -4.81
C ARG A 110 15.96 -2.79 -5.94
N ALA A 111 17.29 -2.85 -5.84
CA ALA A 111 18.15 -3.47 -6.83
C ALA A 111 18.01 -5.01 -6.86
N GLU A 112 17.69 -5.62 -5.73
CA GLU A 112 17.49 -7.06 -5.58
C GLU A 112 16.02 -7.49 -5.83
N ALA A 113 15.08 -6.54 -5.84
CA ALA A 113 13.67 -6.83 -6.09
C ALA A 113 13.49 -7.50 -7.46
N PRO A 114 12.76 -8.63 -7.54
CA PRO A 114 12.52 -9.31 -8.80
C PRO A 114 11.79 -8.36 -9.75
N SER A 115 12.44 -8.05 -10.88
CA SER A 115 11.94 -7.10 -11.87
C SER A 115 10.79 -7.66 -12.71
N GLN A 116 10.48 -8.95 -12.58
CA GLN A 116 9.52 -9.66 -13.43
C GLN A 116 8.76 -10.72 -12.63
N TYR A 117 7.46 -10.84 -12.94
CA TYR A 117 6.63 -11.94 -12.48
C TYR A 117 7.22 -13.28 -12.96
N THR A 118 7.29 -14.26 -12.07
CA THR A 118 7.65 -15.63 -12.46
C THR A 118 6.49 -16.28 -13.19
N GLU A 119 6.77 -17.36 -13.95
CA GLU A 119 5.71 -18.20 -14.53
C GLU A 119 4.72 -18.72 -13.48
N HIS A 120 5.22 -18.98 -12.26
CA HIS A 120 4.38 -19.37 -11.15
C HIS A 120 3.39 -18.26 -10.77
N ASP A 121 3.85 -17.01 -10.65
CA ASP A 121 3.01 -15.87 -10.29
C ASP A 121 1.95 -15.62 -11.38
N ILE A 122 2.34 -15.70 -12.65
CA ILE A 122 1.41 -15.58 -13.78
C ILE A 122 0.34 -16.68 -13.74
N ALA A 123 0.75 -17.93 -13.52
CA ALA A 123 -0.16 -19.07 -13.43
C ALA A 123 -1.12 -18.93 -12.24
N PHE A 124 -0.62 -18.50 -11.09
CA PHE A 124 -1.40 -18.30 -9.87
C PHE A 124 -2.46 -17.20 -10.08
N THR A 125 -2.06 -16.03 -10.60
CA THR A 125 -2.98 -14.93 -10.92
C THR A 125 -4.06 -15.36 -11.91
N ARG A 126 -3.69 -16.05 -13.00
CA ARG A 126 -4.65 -16.58 -13.99
C ARG A 126 -5.62 -17.56 -13.36
N HIS A 127 -5.13 -18.48 -12.52
CA HIS A 127 -5.96 -19.44 -11.82
C HIS A 127 -6.96 -18.75 -10.89
N GLY A 128 -6.51 -17.75 -10.11
CA GLY A 128 -7.36 -16.98 -9.20
C GLY A 128 -8.54 -16.32 -9.92
N HIS A 129 -8.27 -15.61 -11.02
CA HIS A 129 -9.32 -14.99 -11.82
C HIS A 129 -10.28 -16.02 -12.43
N ARG A 130 -9.75 -17.11 -12.98
CA ARG A 130 -10.57 -18.19 -13.55
C ARG A 130 -11.47 -18.83 -12.49
N HIS A 131 -10.94 -19.08 -11.30
CA HIS A 131 -11.66 -19.70 -10.20
C HIS A 131 -12.87 -18.86 -9.76
N VAL A 132 -12.74 -17.53 -9.72
CA VAL A 132 -13.88 -16.66 -9.44
C VAL A 132 -14.95 -16.78 -10.52
N LEU A 133 -14.56 -16.72 -11.80
CA LEU A 133 -15.49 -16.84 -12.92
C LEU A 133 -16.20 -18.20 -12.96
N ASP A 134 -15.51 -19.28 -12.61
CA ASP A 134 -16.11 -20.62 -12.55
C ASP A 134 -17.08 -20.75 -11.35
N LYS A 135 -16.83 -20.09 -10.22
CA LYS A 135 -17.77 -20.07 -9.07
C LYS A 135 -19.10 -19.40 -9.38
N ILE A 136 -19.09 -18.33 -10.18
CA ILE A 136 -20.31 -17.56 -10.50
C ILE A 136 -21.05 -18.10 -11.72
N ARG A 137 -20.43 -19.02 -12.49
CA ARG A 137 -21.04 -19.59 -13.70
C ARG A 137 -22.36 -20.28 -13.35
N GLY A 138 -23.43 -19.84 -14.00
CA GLY A 138 -24.79 -20.36 -13.78
C GLY A 138 -25.46 -19.87 -12.50
N ARG A 139 -24.86 -18.93 -11.75
CA ARG A 139 -25.40 -18.43 -10.47
C ARG A 139 -25.85 -16.97 -10.48
N LEU A 140 -25.68 -16.27 -11.61
CA LEU A 140 -26.01 -14.84 -11.73
C LEU A 140 -27.43 -14.50 -11.30
N GLN A 141 -28.39 -15.40 -11.57
CA GLN A 141 -29.80 -15.20 -11.23
C GLN A 141 -30.18 -15.80 -9.86
N SER A 142 -29.55 -16.90 -9.47
CA SER A 142 -29.90 -17.61 -8.23
C SER A 142 -29.18 -17.08 -6.98
N ASP A 143 -28.05 -16.40 -7.17
CA ASP A 143 -27.20 -15.88 -6.09
C ASP A 143 -26.50 -14.58 -6.53
N ALA A 144 -27.30 -13.59 -6.92
CA ALA A 144 -26.82 -12.33 -7.46
C ALA A 144 -25.90 -11.58 -6.49
N LEU A 145 -26.18 -11.65 -5.17
CA LEU A 145 -25.37 -10.99 -4.15
C LEU A 145 -23.97 -11.60 -4.06
N LEU A 146 -23.85 -12.93 -3.99
CA LEU A 146 -22.54 -13.59 -3.98
C LEU A 146 -21.79 -13.31 -5.28
N CYS A 147 -22.48 -13.35 -6.43
CA CYS A 147 -21.86 -13.07 -7.71
C CYS A 147 -21.30 -11.65 -7.76
N ARG A 148 -22.07 -10.64 -7.30
CA ARG A 148 -21.59 -9.25 -7.19
C ARG A 148 -20.39 -9.16 -6.26
N LEU A 149 -20.45 -9.75 -5.07
CA LEU A 149 -19.34 -9.74 -4.11
C LEU A 149 -18.04 -10.29 -4.73
N LEU A 150 -18.12 -11.45 -5.38
CA LEU A 150 -16.96 -12.09 -5.98
C LEU A 150 -16.43 -11.33 -7.20
N LEU A 151 -17.29 -10.78 -8.05
CA LEU A 151 -16.88 -9.99 -9.21
C LEU A 151 -16.21 -8.68 -8.80
N ASN A 152 -16.70 -8.01 -7.76
CA ASN A 152 -16.08 -6.82 -7.18
C ASN A 152 -14.64 -7.10 -6.73
N ALA A 153 -14.45 -8.15 -5.93
CA ALA A 153 -13.11 -8.56 -5.49
C ALA A 153 -12.21 -8.92 -6.68
N ASN A 154 -12.77 -9.59 -7.70
CA ASN A 154 -12.02 -10.00 -8.88
C ASN A 154 -11.58 -8.82 -9.76
N ILE A 155 -12.41 -7.77 -9.88
CA ILE A 155 -12.03 -6.53 -10.59
C ILE A 155 -10.91 -5.82 -9.83
N HIS A 156 -11.03 -5.70 -8.51
CA HIS A 156 -9.96 -5.12 -7.69
C HIS A 156 -8.63 -5.87 -7.88
N TRP A 157 -8.63 -7.21 -7.85
CA TRP A 157 -7.44 -8.01 -8.14
C TRP A 157 -6.93 -7.86 -9.57
N LEU A 158 -7.83 -7.67 -10.54
CA LEU A 158 -7.46 -7.49 -11.93
C LEU A 158 -6.72 -6.17 -12.14
N ILE A 159 -7.18 -5.10 -11.48
CA ILE A 159 -6.50 -3.79 -11.50
C ILE A 159 -5.10 -3.94 -10.88
N ASN A 160 -4.97 -4.57 -9.71
CA ASN A 160 -3.64 -4.80 -9.11
C ASN A 160 -2.71 -5.61 -10.05
N SER A 161 -3.24 -6.67 -10.64
CA SER A 161 -2.49 -7.52 -11.58
C SER A 161 -2.07 -6.77 -12.85
N TYR A 162 -2.88 -5.82 -13.33
CA TYR A 162 -2.55 -4.98 -14.47
C TYR A 162 -1.27 -4.17 -14.24
N PHE A 163 -1.16 -3.49 -13.09
CA PHE A 163 0.04 -2.72 -12.75
C PHE A 163 1.26 -3.64 -12.62
N GLY A 164 1.11 -4.76 -11.90
CA GLY A 164 2.18 -5.73 -11.73
C GLY A 164 2.72 -6.30 -13.05
N VAL A 165 1.84 -6.75 -13.95
CA VAL A 165 2.25 -7.31 -15.27
C VAL A 165 2.94 -6.26 -16.14
N ARG A 166 2.60 -4.98 -15.96
CA ARG A 166 3.23 -3.85 -16.68
C ARG A 166 4.52 -3.36 -16.03
N GLY A 167 4.95 -3.95 -14.90
CA GLY A 167 6.10 -3.47 -14.14
C GLY A 167 5.88 -2.08 -13.53
N LEU A 168 4.63 -1.73 -13.26
CA LEU A 168 4.25 -0.48 -12.61
C LEU A 168 3.93 -0.76 -11.13
N SER A 169 4.34 0.11 -10.22
CA SER A 169 3.87 0.08 -8.83
C SER A 169 2.37 0.39 -8.79
N TYR A 170 1.61 -0.33 -7.98
CA TYR A 170 0.19 -0.05 -7.78
C TYR A 170 0.01 1.19 -6.89
N PRO A 171 -0.60 2.28 -7.39
CA PRO A 171 -0.60 3.57 -6.68
C PRO A 171 -1.78 3.73 -5.70
N GLY A 172 -2.47 2.64 -5.35
CA GLY A 172 -3.75 2.66 -4.63
C GLY A 172 -4.96 2.90 -5.54
N GLU A 173 -6.16 2.61 -5.04
CA GLU A 173 -7.40 2.47 -5.84
C GLU A 173 -7.73 3.74 -6.61
N LYS A 174 -7.69 4.89 -5.92
CA LYS A 174 -8.05 6.19 -6.49
C LYS A 174 -7.14 6.56 -7.66
N HIS A 175 -5.83 6.44 -7.47
CA HIS A 175 -4.85 6.79 -8.50
C HIS A 175 -4.80 5.74 -9.61
N ALA A 176 -5.03 4.46 -9.29
CA ALA A 176 -5.10 3.40 -10.28
C ALA A 176 -6.27 3.62 -11.25
N LEU A 177 -7.45 3.96 -10.73
CA LEU A 177 -8.62 4.29 -11.56
C LEU A 177 -8.39 5.55 -12.41
N ALA A 178 -7.79 6.60 -11.84
CA ALA A 178 -7.43 7.80 -12.60
C ALA A 178 -6.42 7.51 -13.72
N TYR A 179 -5.42 6.67 -13.44
CA TYR A 179 -4.44 6.23 -14.43
C TYR A 179 -5.13 5.46 -15.57
N LEU A 180 -6.00 4.50 -15.25
CA LEU A 180 -6.75 3.73 -16.26
C LEU A 180 -7.66 4.62 -17.09
N ALA A 181 -8.36 5.58 -16.48
CA ALA A 181 -9.21 6.53 -17.22
C ALA A 181 -8.42 7.33 -18.28
N GLN A 182 -7.15 7.66 -17.98
CA GLN A 182 -6.30 8.43 -18.88
C GLN A 182 -5.58 7.56 -19.92
N HIS A 183 -5.12 6.36 -19.55
CA HIS A 183 -4.20 5.56 -20.37
C HIS A 183 -4.88 4.35 -21.02
N GLU A 184 -5.96 3.83 -20.41
CA GLU A 184 -6.68 2.62 -20.84
C GLU A 184 -8.21 2.88 -20.79
N PRO A 185 -8.73 3.89 -21.53
CA PRO A 185 -10.10 4.37 -21.37
C PRO A 185 -11.17 3.31 -21.66
N GLU A 186 -10.86 2.36 -22.55
CA GLU A 186 -11.75 1.23 -22.85
C GLU A 186 -11.89 0.28 -21.65
N ILE A 187 -10.78 0.00 -20.94
CA ILE A 187 -10.80 -0.82 -19.72
C ILE A 187 -11.54 -0.07 -18.61
N TYR A 188 -11.26 1.22 -18.45
CA TYR A 188 -11.95 2.05 -17.47
C TYR A 188 -13.46 2.06 -17.70
N ALA A 189 -13.91 2.20 -18.95
CA ALA A 189 -15.34 2.20 -19.29
C ALA A 189 -16.03 0.88 -18.91
N LEU A 190 -15.38 -0.27 -19.10
CA LEU A 190 -15.93 -1.58 -18.70
C LEU A 190 -16.05 -1.71 -17.18
N ILE A 191 -15.08 -1.17 -16.43
CA ILE A 191 -15.13 -1.14 -14.97
C ILE A 191 -16.27 -0.23 -14.51
N ASP A 192 -16.35 0.99 -15.05
CA ASP A 192 -17.39 1.95 -14.70
C ASP A 192 -18.79 1.42 -15.02
N GLU A 193 -18.97 0.79 -16.19
CA GLU A 193 -20.22 0.11 -16.56
C GLU A 193 -20.60 -0.92 -15.50
N PHE A 194 -19.68 -1.81 -15.10
CA PHE A 194 -19.96 -2.83 -14.09
C PHE A 194 -20.48 -2.25 -12.76
N TYR A 195 -19.92 -1.13 -12.31
CA TYR A 195 -20.29 -0.49 -11.04
C TYR A 195 -21.57 0.35 -11.13
N ASN A 196 -21.88 0.88 -12.32
CA ASN A 196 -23.07 1.71 -12.55
C ASN A 196 -24.29 0.91 -13.05
N LEU A 197 -24.17 -0.41 -13.22
CA LEU A 197 -25.31 -1.27 -13.54
C LEU A 197 -26.37 -1.19 -12.43
N PRO A 198 -27.65 -0.95 -12.78
CA PRO A 198 -28.72 -0.90 -11.80
C PRO A 198 -28.75 -2.16 -10.92
N VAL A 199 -29.02 -1.96 -9.63
CA VAL A 199 -29.37 -3.06 -8.73
C VAL A 199 -30.86 -3.34 -8.93
N GLU A 200 -31.19 -4.27 -9.82
CA GLU A 200 -32.53 -4.88 -9.88
C GLU A 200 -32.77 -5.80 -8.69
#